data_AF-A0A933DTQ0-F1
#
_entry.id   AF-A0A933DTQ0-F1
#
_cell.length_a   1.000
_cell.length_b   1.000
_cell.length_c   1.000
_cell.angle_alpha   90.00
_cell.angle_beta   90.00
_cell.angle_gamma   90.00
#
_symmetry.space_group_name_H-M   'P 1'
#
loop_
_entity.id
_entity.type
_entity.pdbx_description
1 polymer ?
#
loop_
_entity_poly.entity_id
_entity_poly.type
_entity_poly.pdbx_seq_one_letter_code
_entity_poly.pdbx_strand_id
1 'polypeptide(L)'
;MLRSIPKKFLVALLVIGVMSGSFVAGYATGRRETHGAGSPVESRLINRDVAVPEGVGIDFGLFWEVWSLAQQDYLRKPVTDRALFTGALSGLVAALGDPYSAYFDPDRARLFRQDLSGKLEGIGAEIGVKQRQLTIIATLPASPAQQAGLRSGDVILAIGGKVTLDMTLEEAVSRIRGPKGTTAELLVLPRGKSESRTITVTRAVIEVASVEMEIVRTTASAAVAVITVAHFNEDTSARFGQAVRDALAA
;
A
#
# COMPACT_ATOMS: atom_id res chain seq x y z
N MET A 1 3.14 -56.83 45.94
CA MET A 1 1.94 -55.97 46.05
C MET A 1 1.85 -55.07 44.83
N LEU A 2 1.14 -55.48 43.77
CA LEU A 2 0.79 -54.59 42.65
C LEU A 2 -0.60 -54.01 42.95
N ARG A 3 -0.67 -52.71 43.27
CA ARG A 3 -1.93 -52.02 43.52
C ARG A 3 -2.67 -51.88 42.18
N SER A 4 -3.83 -52.52 42.04
CA SER A 4 -4.65 -52.45 40.82
C SER A 4 -5.07 -51.02 40.55
N ILE A 5 -4.77 -50.51 39.36
CA ILE A 5 -5.17 -49.17 38.94
C ILE A 5 -6.71 -49.11 38.90
N PRO A 6 -7.36 -48.13 39.55
CA PRO A 6 -8.81 -48.06 39.59
C PRO A 6 -9.37 -47.84 38.18
N LYS A 7 -10.40 -48.60 37.79
CA LYS A 7 -11.01 -48.57 36.44
C LYS A 7 -11.39 -47.16 35.98
N LYS A 8 -11.79 -46.28 36.91
CA LYS A 8 -12.10 -44.86 36.64
C LYS A 8 -10.90 -44.06 36.11
N PHE A 9 -9.69 -44.37 36.59
CA PHE A 9 -8.45 -43.74 36.15
C PHE A 9 -8.06 -44.20 34.74
N LEU A 10 -8.33 -45.47 34.42
CA LEU A 10 -8.11 -46.06 33.09
C LEU A 10 -9.07 -45.45 32.04
N VAL A 11 -10.32 -45.21 32.43
CA VAL A 11 -11.30 -44.50 31.59
C VAL A 11 -10.89 -43.04 31.38
N ALA A 12 -10.43 -42.34 32.42
CA ALA A 12 -9.96 -40.96 32.29
C ALA A 12 -8.77 -40.82 31.33
N LEU A 13 -7.81 -41.75 31.40
CA LEU A 13 -6.67 -41.81 30.48
C LEU A 13 -7.10 -42.04 29.03
N LEU A 14 -8.12 -42.87 28.82
CA LEU A 14 -8.67 -43.13 27.48
C LEU A 14 -9.38 -41.89 26.91
N VAL A 15 -10.15 -41.17 27.72
CA VAL A 15 -10.80 -39.91 27.30
C VAL A 15 -9.76 -38.83 26.97
N ILE A 16 -8.72 -38.69 27.80
CA ILE A 16 -7.62 -37.74 27.53
C ILE A 16 -6.89 -38.13 26.24
N GLY A 17 -6.63 -39.43 26.03
CA GLY A 17 -6.00 -39.93 24.80
C GLY A 17 -6.81 -39.60 23.54
N VAL A 18 -8.13 -39.79 23.59
CA VAL A 18 -9.03 -39.46 22.47
C VAL A 18 -9.07 -37.95 22.22
N MET A 19 -9.18 -37.13 23.27
CA MET A 19 -9.16 -35.65 23.15
C MET A 19 -7.83 -35.15 22.56
N SER A 20 -6.71 -35.72 23.02
CA SER A 20 -5.37 -35.39 22.53
C SER A 20 -5.20 -35.79 21.07
N GLY A 21 -5.67 -36.99 20.71
CA GLY A 21 -5.63 -37.49 19.34
C GLY A 21 -6.45 -36.63 18.38
N SER A 22 -7.67 -36.26 18.77
CA SER A 22 -8.54 -35.36 17.99
C SER A 22 -7.94 -33.96 17.84
N PHE A 23 -7.32 -33.43 18.90
CA PHE A 23 -6.64 -32.14 18.84
C PHE A 23 -5.41 -32.18 17.92
N VAL A 24 -4.57 -33.21 18.01
CA VAL A 24 -3.39 -33.37 17.14
C VAL A 24 -3.79 -33.59 15.69
N ALA A 25 -4.83 -34.40 15.42
CA ALA A 25 -5.36 -34.61 14.08
C ALA A 25 -5.96 -33.32 13.51
N GLY A 26 -6.73 -32.58 14.30
CA GLY A 26 -7.27 -31.28 13.93
C GLY A 26 -6.18 -30.25 13.66
N TYR A 27 -5.17 -30.17 14.53
CA TYR A 27 -4.03 -29.27 14.38
C TYR A 27 -3.19 -29.60 13.14
N ALA A 28 -2.94 -30.90 12.87
CA ALA A 28 -2.21 -31.33 11.68
C ALA A 28 -2.97 -31.03 10.38
N THR A 29 -4.31 -31.19 10.39
CA THR A 29 -5.18 -30.90 9.24
C THR A 29 -5.28 -29.39 9.01
N GLY A 30 -5.50 -28.60 10.07
CA GLY A 30 -5.53 -27.14 9.98
C GLY A 30 -4.18 -26.51 9.59
N ARG A 31 -3.06 -27.13 9.95
CA ARG A 31 -1.72 -26.69 9.50
C ARG A 31 -1.49 -26.99 8.01
N ARG A 32 -2.09 -28.05 7.45
CA ARG A 32 -2.06 -28.33 6.01
C ARG A 32 -2.89 -27.33 5.20
N GLU A 33 -4.03 -26.88 5.73
CA GLU A 33 -4.86 -25.84 5.09
C GLU A 33 -4.24 -24.43 5.20
N THR A 34 -3.58 -24.10 6.30
CA THR A 34 -2.91 -22.79 6.47
C THR A 34 -1.60 -22.64 5.69
N HIS A 35 -0.99 -23.74 5.22
CA HIS A 35 0.07 -23.69 4.22
C HIS A 35 -0.44 -23.34 2.79
N GLY A 36 -1.75 -23.19 2.59
CA GLY A 36 -2.36 -22.62 1.38
C GLY A 36 -2.64 -21.11 1.44
N ALA A 37 -2.55 -20.47 2.62
CA ALA A 37 -2.81 -19.03 2.81
C ALA A 37 -1.60 -18.13 2.45
N GLY A 38 -0.69 -18.65 1.64
CA GLY A 38 0.46 -17.94 1.07
C GLY A 38 0.89 -18.51 -0.29
N SER A 39 0.05 -19.34 -0.93
CA SER A 39 0.28 -19.70 -2.33
C SER A 39 0.17 -18.44 -3.18
N PRO A 40 1.11 -18.18 -4.10
CA PRO A 40 0.90 -17.13 -5.09
C PRO A 40 -0.42 -17.49 -5.77
N VAL A 41 -1.38 -16.56 -5.74
CA VAL A 41 -2.60 -16.69 -6.53
C VAL A 41 -2.14 -16.80 -7.98
N GLU A 42 -2.05 -18.03 -8.51
CA GLU A 42 -1.92 -18.23 -9.94
C GLU A 42 -3.13 -17.54 -10.55
N SER A 43 -2.86 -16.45 -11.27
CA SER A 43 -3.88 -15.64 -11.93
C SER A 43 -4.45 -16.43 -13.09
N ARG A 44 -5.29 -17.43 -12.81
CA ARG A 44 -5.97 -18.19 -13.85
C ARG A 44 -6.97 -17.27 -14.53
N LEU A 45 -6.81 -17.08 -15.85
CA LEU A 45 -7.80 -16.40 -16.66
C LEU A 45 -9.10 -17.24 -16.65
N ILE A 46 -10.19 -16.62 -16.22
CA ILE A 46 -11.54 -17.17 -16.28
C ILE A 46 -12.25 -16.42 -17.41
N ASN A 47 -13.21 -17.06 -18.10
CA ASN A 47 -14.03 -16.41 -19.13
C ASN A 47 -13.26 -15.94 -20.38
N ARG A 48 -12.24 -16.70 -20.80
CA ARG A 48 -11.50 -16.45 -22.06
C ARG A 48 -12.41 -16.43 -23.30
N ASP A 49 -13.47 -17.24 -23.26
CA ASP A 49 -14.35 -17.51 -24.40
C ASP A 49 -15.75 -16.89 -24.24
N VAL A 50 -15.88 -15.73 -23.59
CA VAL A 50 -17.18 -15.04 -23.49
C VAL A 50 -17.62 -14.61 -24.89
N ALA A 51 -18.81 -15.06 -25.29
CA ALA A 51 -19.43 -14.67 -26.55
C ALA A 51 -19.62 -13.14 -26.60
N VAL A 52 -19.05 -12.51 -27.63
CA VAL A 52 -19.25 -11.10 -27.93
C VAL A 52 -20.72 -10.91 -28.40
N PRO A 53 -21.44 -9.88 -27.94
CA PRO A 53 -22.81 -9.61 -28.40
C PRO A 53 -22.89 -9.53 -29.92
N GLU A 54 -23.93 -10.15 -30.51
CA GLU A 54 -24.16 -10.11 -31.96
C GLU A 54 -24.26 -8.66 -32.46
N GLY A 55 -23.55 -8.34 -33.55
CA GLY A 55 -23.54 -7.01 -34.18
C GLY A 55 -22.25 -6.20 -33.99
N VAL A 56 -21.28 -6.69 -33.21
CA VAL A 56 -19.95 -6.08 -33.09
C VAL A 56 -18.96 -6.85 -33.97
N GLY A 57 -18.54 -6.26 -35.10
CA GLY A 57 -17.60 -6.86 -36.06
C GLY A 57 -16.14 -6.89 -35.61
N ILE A 58 -15.86 -6.89 -34.30
CA ILE A 58 -14.51 -6.87 -33.75
C ILE A 58 -14.07 -8.29 -33.43
N ASP A 59 -13.03 -8.76 -34.12
CA ASP A 59 -12.42 -10.07 -33.88
C ASP A 59 -11.51 -10.03 -32.64
N PHE A 60 -11.96 -10.65 -31.55
CA PHE A 60 -11.18 -10.79 -30.32
C PHE A 60 -10.04 -11.83 -30.45
N GLY A 61 -9.97 -12.59 -31.54
CA GLY A 61 -8.85 -13.48 -31.84
C GLY A 61 -7.52 -12.72 -31.88
N LEU A 62 -7.50 -11.54 -32.50
CA LEU A 62 -6.31 -10.67 -32.55
C LEU A 62 -5.82 -10.27 -31.14
N PHE A 63 -6.76 -9.99 -30.22
CA PHE A 63 -6.40 -9.67 -28.82
C PHE A 63 -5.65 -10.84 -28.17
N TRP A 64 -6.16 -12.06 -28.33
CA TRP A 64 -5.52 -13.26 -27.77
C TRP A 64 -4.20 -13.64 -28.45
N GLU A 65 -4.07 -13.37 -29.75
CA GLU A 65 -2.80 -13.54 -30.48
C GLU A 65 -1.74 -12.60 -29.94
N VAL A 66 -2.04 -11.29 -29.82
CA VAL A 66 -1.12 -10.30 -29.24
C VAL A 66 -0.76 -10.64 -27.80
N TRP A 67 -1.74 -11.06 -26.99
CA TRP A 67 -1.51 -11.54 -25.63
C TRP A 67 -0.51 -12.70 -25.59
N SER A 68 -0.71 -13.69 -26.46
CA SER A 68 0.15 -14.88 -26.55
C SER A 68 1.58 -14.52 -26.97
N LEU A 69 1.72 -13.68 -28.02
CA LEU A 69 3.02 -13.18 -28.47
C LEU A 69 3.74 -12.40 -27.37
N ALA A 70 3.02 -11.54 -26.64
CA ALA A 70 3.60 -10.77 -25.53
C ALA A 70 4.13 -11.67 -24.40
N GLN A 71 3.52 -12.82 -24.12
CA GLN A 71 4.05 -13.76 -23.12
C GLN A 71 5.23 -14.59 -23.65
N GLN A 72 5.14 -15.03 -24.90
CA GLN A 72 6.11 -15.97 -25.49
C GLN A 72 7.41 -15.28 -25.93
N ASP A 73 7.31 -14.10 -26.54
CA ASP A 73 8.43 -13.48 -27.26
C ASP A 73 9.08 -12.34 -26.47
N TYR A 74 8.45 -11.87 -25.39
CA TYR A 74 9.02 -10.80 -24.59
C TYR A 74 10.31 -11.24 -23.90
N LEU A 75 11.36 -10.41 -24.03
CA LEU A 75 12.70 -10.71 -23.56
C LEU A 75 12.78 -10.86 -22.03
N ARG A 76 12.04 -10.05 -21.27
CA ARG A 76 12.11 -10.02 -19.80
C ARG A 76 10.99 -10.85 -19.18
N LYS A 77 11.23 -12.15 -19.05
CA LYS A 77 10.29 -13.09 -18.43
C LYS A 77 10.42 -13.12 -16.89
N PRO A 78 9.36 -13.49 -16.14
CA PRO A 78 8.02 -13.85 -16.64
C PRO A 78 7.12 -12.62 -16.87
N VAL A 79 6.26 -12.72 -17.89
CA VAL A 79 5.10 -11.83 -18.07
C VAL A 79 3.90 -12.52 -17.45
N THR A 80 3.24 -11.90 -16.48
CA THR A 80 2.11 -12.51 -15.77
C THR A 80 0.77 -12.17 -16.43
N ASP A 81 -0.19 -13.10 -16.37
CA ASP A 81 -1.56 -12.85 -16.86
C ASP A 81 -2.17 -11.62 -16.18
N ARG A 82 -1.94 -11.45 -14.87
CA ARG A 82 -2.41 -10.27 -14.13
C ARG A 82 -1.87 -8.97 -14.72
N ALA A 83 -0.57 -8.92 -15.08
CA ALA A 83 0.03 -7.71 -15.64
C ALA A 83 -0.53 -7.36 -17.02
N LEU A 84 -0.72 -8.36 -17.89
CA LEU A 84 -1.34 -8.15 -19.19
C LEU A 84 -2.83 -7.77 -19.06
N PHE A 85 -3.54 -8.39 -18.12
CA PHE A 85 -4.96 -8.10 -17.85
C PHE A 85 -5.15 -6.65 -17.41
N THR A 86 -4.44 -6.22 -16.37
CA THR A 86 -4.57 -4.85 -15.85
C THR A 86 -4.03 -3.82 -16.85
N GLY A 87 -2.97 -4.16 -17.60
CA GLY A 87 -2.45 -3.34 -18.70
C GLY A 87 -3.48 -3.14 -19.81
N ALA A 88 -4.16 -4.21 -20.24
CA ALA A 88 -5.21 -4.14 -21.25
C ALA A 88 -6.41 -3.30 -20.78
N LEU A 89 -6.87 -3.48 -19.53
CA LEU A 89 -7.93 -2.63 -18.96
C LEU A 89 -7.52 -1.15 -18.88
N SER A 90 -6.27 -0.88 -18.51
CA SER A 90 -5.74 0.48 -18.47
C SER A 90 -5.70 1.10 -19.87
N GLY A 91 -5.29 0.34 -20.89
CA GLY A 91 -5.28 0.77 -22.29
C GLY A 91 -6.69 1.04 -22.82
N LEU A 92 -7.67 0.20 -22.47
CA LEU A 92 -9.07 0.40 -22.85
C LEU A 92 -9.64 1.72 -22.31
N VAL A 93 -9.37 2.05 -21.05
CA VAL A 93 -9.81 3.33 -20.47
C VAL A 93 -9.03 4.51 -21.06
N ALA A 94 -7.72 4.36 -21.26
CA ALA A 94 -6.90 5.40 -21.87
C ALA A 94 -7.32 5.74 -23.32
N ALA A 95 -7.88 4.77 -24.05
CA ALA A 95 -8.39 4.95 -25.42
C ALA A 95 -9.57 5.94 -25.50
N LEU A 96 -10.21 6.29 -24.38
CA LEU A 96 -11.23 7.34 -24.33
C LEU A 96 -10.66 8.73 -24.65
N GLY A 97 -9.34 8.91 -24.57
CA GLY A 97 -8.69 10.20 -24.80
C GLY A 97 -8.98 11.24 -23.73
N ASP A 98 -9.65 10.86 -22.65
CA ASP A 98 -9.94 11.71 -21.50
C ASP A 98 -8.82 11.56 -20.45
N PRO A 99 -8.02 12.62 -20.18
CA PRO A 99 -6.94 12.56 -19.19
C PRO A 99 -7.43 12.35 -17.76
N TYR A 100 -8.73 12.51 -17.49
CA TYR A 100 -9.32 12.29 -16.17
C TYR A 100 -9.93 10.88 -16.01
N SER A 101 -9.99 10.09 -17.08
CA SER A 101 -10.45 8.71 -17.06
C SER A 101 -9.28 7.77 -16.86
N ALA A 102 -9.26 7.03 -15.75
CA ALA A 102 -8.21 6.07 -15.45
C ALA A 102 -8.76 4.78 -14.83
N TYR A 103 -8.23 3.64 -15.27
CA TYR A 103 -8.45 2.37 -14.58
C TYR A 103 -7.48 2.27 -13.39
N PHE A 104 -8.03 2.03 -12.20
CA PHE A 104 -7.24 1.73 -11.02
C PHE A 104 -7.26 0.22 -10.74
N ASP A 105 -6.09 -0.41 -10.87
CA ASP A 105 -5.91 -1.76 -10.37
C ASP A 105 -6.14 -1.82 -8.84
N PRO A 106 -6.31 -3.02 -8.23
CA PRO A 106 -6.62 -3.14 -6.81
C PRO A 106 -5.62 -2.43 -5.88
N ASP A 107 -4.34 -2.34 -6.27
CA ASP A 107 -3.30 -1.72 -5.47
C ASP A 107 -3.39 -0.19 -5.55
N ARG A 108 -3.54 0.38 -6.75
CA ARG A 108 -3.80 1.81 -6.94
C ARG A 108 -5.10 2.25 -6.29
N ALA A 109 -6.17 1.47 -6.45
CA ALA A 109 -7.47 1.77 -5.86
C ALA A 109 -7.41 1.77 -4.32
N ARG A 110 -6.61 0.88 -3.72
CA ARG A 110 -6.36 0.88 -2.27
C ARG A 110 -5.60 2.12 -1.82
N LEU A 111 -4.53 2.49 -2.53
CA LEU A 111 -3.76 3.70 -2.22
C LEU A 111 -4.60 4.96 -2.34
N PHE A 112 -5.42 5.07 -3.39
CA PHE A 112 -6.31 6.21 -3.58
C PHE A 112 -7.36 6.33 -2.47
N ARG A 113 -7.96 5.22 -2.03
CA ARG A 113 -8.88 5.22 -0.87
C ARG A 113 -8.18 5.65 0.42
N GLN A 114 -6.94 5.21 0.63
CA GLN A 114 -6.14 5.66 1.78
C GLN A 114 -5.93 7.17 1.77
N ASP A 115 -5.61 7.75 0.61
CA ASP A 115 -5.46 9.20 0.44
C ASP A 115 -6.76 9.94 0.80
N LEU A 116 -7.92 9.49 0.28
CA LEU A 116 -9.23 10.09 0.60
C LEU A 116 -9.59 10.04 2.09
N SER A 117 -9.19 8.97 2.78
CA SER A 117 -9.42 8.82 4.23
C SER A 117 -8.53 9.71 5.10
N GLY A 118 -7.50 10.36 4.54
CA GLY A 118 -6.48 11.09 5.30
C GLY A 118 -5.52 10.21 6.12
N LYS A 119 -5.58 8.89 5.95
CA LYS A 119 -4.74 7.90 6.63
C LYS A 119 -3.78 7.27 5.64
N LEU A 120 -2.54 7.77 5.65
CA LEU A 120 -1.50 7.30 4.74
C LEU A 120 -0.70 6.17 5.39
N GLU A 121 -0.48 5.08 4.68
CA GLU A 121 0.46 4.03 5.12
C GLU A 121 1.78 4.10 4.35
N GLY A 122 2.86 4.39 5.07
CA GLY A 122 4.18 4.55 4.47
C GLY A 122 5.19 5.13 5.45
N ILE A 123 6.15 5.89 4.92
CA ILE A 123 7.22 6.50 5.73
C ILE A 123 6.91 7.95 6.15
N GLY A 124 5.92 8.59 5.54
CA GLY A 124 5.54 9.98 5.84
C GLY A 124 6.51 11.01 5.26
N ALA A 125 6.90 10.84 4.00
CA ALA A 125 7.71 11.79 3.25
C ALA A 125 7.01 12.17 1.95
N GLU A 126 7.15 13.43 1.56
CA GLU A 126 6.80 13.95 0.25
C GLU A 126 8.03 13.86 -0.65
N ILE A 127 7.87 13.24 -1.81
CA ILE A 127 8.94 13.03 -2.79
C ILE A 127 8.56 13.61 -4.14
N GLY A 128 9.55 14.08 -4.88
CA GLY A 128 9.38 14.63 -6.21
C GLY A 128 10.64 14.44 -7.05
N VAL A 129 10.55 14.74 -8.33
CA VAL A 129 11.69 14.67 -9.24
C VAL A 129 12.28 16.07 -9.41
N LYS A 130 13.54 16.26 -8.98
CA LYS A 130 14.29 17.50 -9.16
C LYS A 130 15.58 17.19 -9.90
N GLN A 131 15.88 17.94 -10.97
CA GLN A 131 17.07 17.70 -11.80
C GLN A 131 17.23 16.22 -12.22
N ARG A 132 16.11 15.57 -12.58
CA ARG A 132 16.02 14.15 -12.96
C ARG A 132 16.39 13.16 -11.85
N GLN A 133 16.38 13.59 -10.59
CA GLN A 133 16.68 12.74 -9.43
C GLN A 133 15.49 12.73 -8.47
N LEU A 134 15.18 11.54 -7.96
CA LEU A 134 14.16 11.37 -6.93
C LEU A 134 14.65 12.04 -5.63
N THR A 135 13.91 13.03 -5.15
CA THR A 135 14.33 13.91 -4.07
C THR A 135 13.23 14.01 -3.02
N ILE A 136 13.60 14.03 -1.74
CA ILE A 136 12.68 14.35 -0.65
C ILE A 136 12.39 15.84 -0.68
N ILE A 137 11.12 16.20 -0.90
CA ILE A 137 10.65 17.58 -0.87
C ILE A 137 10.47 18.00 0.59
N ALA A 138 9.77 17.19 1.37
CA ALA A 138 9.51 17.42 2.79
C ALA A 138 9.29 16.10 3.54
N THR A 139 9.46 16.13 4.86
CA THR A 139 9.04 15.04 5.75
C THR A 139 7.89 15.54 6.61
N LEU A 140 6.88 14.70 6.82
CA LEU A 140 5.76 15.06 7.69
C LEU A 140 6.24 15.12 9.16
N PRO A 141 5.75 16.07 9.97
CA PRO A 141 6.08 16.13 11.40
C PRO A 141 5.73 14.82 12.12
N ALA A 142 6.60 14.41 13.06
CA ALA A 142 6.49 13.18 13.84
C ALA A 142 6.42 11.87 13.01
N SER A 143 6.69 11.93 11.71
CA SER A 143 6.66 10.76 10.82
C SER A 143 7.88 9.84 11.00
N PRO A 144 7.77 8.56 10.59
CA PRO A 144 8.93 7.66 10.54
C PRO A 144 10.11 8.21 9.72
N ALA A 145 9.84 8.89 8.61
CA ALA A 145 10.86 9.50 7.77
C ALA A 145 11.65 10.59 8.52
N GLN A 146 10.95 11.46 9.24
CA GLN A 146 11.59 12.50 10.07
C GLN A 146 12.42 11.86 11.20
N GLN A 147 11.88 10.85 11.88
CA GLN A 147 12.57 10.13 12.96
C GLN A 147 13.81 9.37 12.46
N ALA A 148 13.77 8.83 11.24
CA ALA A 148 14.90 8.20 10.58
C ALA A 148 15.97 9.20 10.08
N GLY A 149 15.73 10.50 10.27
CA GLY A 149 16.68 11.56 9.95
C GLY A 149 16.74 11.93 8.46
N LEU A 150 15.69 11.61 7.69
CA LEU A 150 15.50 12.12 6.33
C LEU A 150 15.16 13.60 6.37
N ARG A 151 15.64 14.37 5.39
CA ARG A 151 15.46 15.82 5.33
C ARG A 151 15.12 16.29 3.92
N SER A 152 14.54 17.49 3.84
CA SER A 152 14.30 18.16 2.56
C SER A 152 15.59 18.34 1.76
N GLY A 153 15.54 17.96 0.49
CA GLY A 153 16.66 18.00 -0.46
C GLY A 153 17.56 16.77 -0.45
N ASP A 154 17.29 15.77 0.38
CA ASP A 154 17.96 14.48 0.31
C ASP A 154 17.58 13.77 -1.00
N VAL A 155 18.55 13.21 -1.70
CA VAL A 155 18.35 12.46 -2.95
C VAL A 155 18.26 10.97 -2.63
N ILE A 156 17.19 10.31 -3.11
CA ILE A 156 17.01 8.87 -2.98
C ILE A 156 17.64 8.21 -4.20
N LEU A 157 18.75 7.50 -4.01
CA LEU A 157 19.51 6.81 -5.05
C LEU A 157 19.00 5.40 -5.33
N ALA A 158 18.48 4.71 -4.30
CA ALA A 158 17.90 3.37 -4.43
C ALA A 158 16.78 3.12 -3.41
N ILE A 159 15.82 2.28 -3.77
CA ILE A 159 14.72 1.83 -2.92
C ILE A 159 14.70 0.29 -2.94
N GLY A 160 14.91 -0.35 -1.79
CA GLY A 160 14.96 -1.81 -1.69
C GLY A 160 16.00 -2.44 -2.61
N GLY A 161 17.19 -1.85 -2.69
CA GLY A 161 18.30 -2.29 -3.53
C GLY A 161 18.19 -1.97 -5.02
N LYS A 162 17.09 -1.34 -5.49
CA LYS A 162 16.93 -0.93 -6.89
C LYS A 162 17.18 0.56 -7.10
N VAL A 163 18.02 0.89 -8.07
CA VAL A 163 18.41 2.27 -8.42
C VAL A 163 17.20 3.07 -8.94
N THR A 164 17.07 4.33 -8.50
CA THR A 164 15.94 5.21 -8.80
C THR A 164 16.05 5.99 -10.11
N LEU A 165 17.21 5.99 -10.77
CA LEU A 165 17.48 6.81 -11.96
C LEU A 165 16.47 6.61 -13.10
N ASP A 166 15.98 5.38 -13.27
CA ASP A 166 15.00 5.00 -14.29
C ASP A 166 13.60 4.74 -13.71
N MET A 167 13.38 4.98 -12.42
CA MET A 167 12.07 4.80 -11.79
C MET A 167 11.17 6.00 -12.03
N THR A 168 9.89 5.74 -12.33
CA THR A 168 8.88 6.81 -12.31
C THR A 168 8.57 7.21 -10.88
N LEU A 169 7.98 8.41 -10.70
CA LEU A 169 7.54 8.86 -9.38
C LEU A 169 6.54 7.88 -8.77
N GLU A 170 5.59 7.39 -9.57
CA GLU A 170 4.57 6.43 -9.14
C GLU A 170 5.18 5.10 -8.72
N GLU A 171 6.18 4.60 -9.44
CA GLU A 171 6.90 3.38 -9.05
C GLU A 171 7.61 3.58 -7.72
N ALA A 172 8.30 4.71 -7.55
CA ALA A 172 8.97 5.03 -6.29
C ALA A 172 7.98 5.11 -5.12
N VAL A 173 6.85 5.82 -5.29
CA VAL A 173 5.78 5.91 -4.29
C VAL A 173 5.24 4.52 -3.94
N SER A 174 4.97 3.68 -4.94
CA SER A 174 4.49 2.31 -4.75
C SER A 174 5.46 1.45 -3.94
N ARG A 175 6.77 1.60 -4.16
CA ARG A 175 7.83 0.88 -3.41
C ARG A 175 8.01 1.41 -1.98
N ILE A 176 7.84 2.72 -1.78
CA ILE A 176 8.01 3.36 -0.47
C ILE A 176 6.78 3.13 0.42
N ARG A 177 5.57 3.18 -0.14
CA ARG A 177 4.34 2.80 0.55
C ARG A 177 4.32 1.29 0.83
N GLY A 178 3.48 0.88 1.76
CA GLY A 178 3.36 -0.51 2.15
C GLY A 178 2.75 -0.65 3.55
N PRO A 179 2.43 -1.89 3.97
CA PRO A 179 1.72 -2.12 5.22
C PRO A 179 2.49 -1.60 6.42
N LYS A 180 1.77 -1.05 7.40
CA LYS A 180 2.31 -0.69 8.72
C LYS A 180 3.19 -1.82 9.30
N GLY A 181 4.34 -1.45 9.86
CA GLY A 181 5.28 -2.36 10.52
C GLY A 181 6.29 -3.02 9.59
N THR A 182 6.10 -2.95 8.27
CA THR A 182 7.13 -3.36 7.30
C THR A 182 8.20 -2.28 7.15
N THR A 183 9.35 -2.59 6.54
CA THR A 183 10.45 -1.64 6.38
C THR A 183 10.68 -1.25 4.92
N ALA A 184 11.04 0.01 4.70
CA ALA A 184 11.54 0.53 3.43
C ALA A 184 13.03 0.84 3.59
N GLU A 185 13.88 0.23 2.77
CA GLU A 185 15.31 0.53 2.73
C GLU A 185 15.58 1.55 1.62
N LEU A 186 16.22 2.67 1.98
CA LEU A 186 16.54 3.76 1.08
C LEU A 186 18.05 4.01 1.09
N LEU A 187 18.67 3.99 -0.07
CA LEU A 187 20.01 4.55 -0.23
C LEU A 187 19.86 6.04 -0.50
N VAL A 188 20.38 6.88 0.39
CA VAL A 188 20.14 8.33 0.37
C VAL A 188 21.47 9.07 0.30
N LEU A 189 21.55 10.06 -0.59
CA LEU A 189 22.60 11.06 -0.64
C LEU A 189 22.10 12.35 0.04
N PRO A 190 22.59 12.68 1.24
CA PRO A 190 22.15 13.88 1.93
C PRO A 190 22.52 15.16 1.16
N ARG A 191 21.66 16.18 1.27
CA ARG A 191 21.87 17.45 0.55
C ARG A 191 23.26 18.04 0.85
N GLY A 192 24.04 18.30 -0.20
CA GLY A 192 25.36 18.94 -0.10
C GLY A 192 26.45 18.04 0.49
N LYS A 193 26.23 16.73 0.58
CA LYS A 193 27.23 15.73 0.96
C LYS A 193 27.65 14.92 -0.26
N SER A 194 28.83 14.32 -0.19
CA SER A 194 29.40 13.45 -1.22
C SER A 194 29.18 11.96 -0.92
N GLU A 195 28.91 11.60 0.33
CA GLU A 195 28.73 10.22 0.76
C GLU A 195 27.25 9.88 0.92
N SER A 196 26.84 8.75 0.35
CA SER A 196 25.51 8.20 0.54
C SER A 196 25.48 7.29 1.78
N ARG A 197 24.28 7.09 2.33
CA ARG A 197 24.03 6.18 3.45
C ARG A 197 22.73 5.43 3.25
N THR A 198 22.70 4.18 3.70
CA THR A 198 21.47 3.39 3.74
C THR A 198 20.68 3.72 4.99
N ILE A 199 19.40 4.03 4.82
CA ILE A 199 18.45 4.31 5.90
C ILE A 199 17.30 3.33 5.77
N THR A 200 17.04 2.58 6.85
CA THR A 200 15.87 1.72 6.95
C THR A 200 14.79 2.44 7.74
N VAL A 201 13.62 2.60 7.15
CA VAL A 201 12.48 3.29 7.80
C VAL A 201 11.35 2.29 7.99
N THR A 202 10.85 2.16 9.21
CA THR A 202 9.65 1.36 9.51
C THR A 202 8.39 2.12 9.11
N ARG A 203 7.55 1.50 8.28
CA ARG A 203 6.30 2.09 7.80
C ARG A 203 5.29 2.20 8.95
N ALA A 204 4.57 3.31 8.98
CA ALA A 204 3.50 3.56 9.94
C ALA A 204 2.26 4.10 9.22
N VAL A 205 1.15 4.16 9.97
CA VAL A 205 0.00 4.98 9.59
C VAL A 205 0.34 6.41 9.98
N ILE A 206 0.31 7.32 9.00
CA ILE A 206 0.43 8.76 9.20
C ILE A 206 -0.95 9.35 8.99
N GLU A 207 -1.44 10.03 10.02
CA GLU A 207 -2.67 10.80 9.94
C GLU A 207 -2.31 12.22 9.52
N VAL A 208 -2.83 12.65 8.37
CA VAL A 208 -2.67 14.02 7.90
C VAL A 208 -3.92 14.77 8.30
N ALA A 209 -3.77 15.75 9.18
CA ALA A 209 -4.89 16.59 9.59
C ALA A 209 -5.41 17.37 8.37
N SER A 210 -6.70 17.22 8.08
CA SER A 210 -7.35 17.99 7.01
C SER A 210 -7.52 19.47 7.38
N VAL A 211 -7.61 19.76 8.68
CA VAL A 211 -7.84 21.10 9.22
C VAL A 211 -6.88 21.36 10.39
N GLU A 212 -6.23 22.52 10.36
CA GLU A 212 -5.43 23.08 11.44
C GLU A 212 -6.02 24.44 11.86
N MET A 213 -5.89 24.79 13.13
CA MET A 213 -6.37 26.08 13.66
C MET A 213 -5.32 26.71 14.55
N GLU A 214 -5.07 28.00 14.34
CA GLU A 214 -4.23 28.82 15.20
C GLU A 214 -4.91 30.16 15.52
N ILE A 215 -4.60 30.74 16.68
CA ILE A 215 -5.09 32.05 17.08
C ILE A 215 -3.95 33.05 16.98
N VAL A 216 -4.10 34.01 16.08
CA VAL A 216 -3.14 35.09 15.86
C VAL A 216 -3.57 36.32 16.64
N ARG A 217 -2.71 36.79 17.55
CA ARG A 217 -2.92 38.07 18.27
C ARG A 217 -2.43 39.21 17.39
N THR A 218 -3.33 40.12 17.03
CA THR A 218 -2.98 41.32 16.25
C THR A 218 -2.61 42.47 17.17
N THR A 219 -1.77 43.39 16.69
CA THR A 219 -1.39 44.63 17.40
C THR A 219 -2.57 45.58 17.66
N ALA A 220 -3.73 45.33 17.04
CA ALA A 220 -4.94 46.14 17.15
C ALA A 220 -6.00 45.58 18.12
N SER A 221 -5.63 44.65 19.02
CA SER A 221 -6.40 44.19 20.20
C SER A 221 -7.40 43.04 20.01
N ALA A 222 -7.75 42.64 18.78
CA ALA A 222 -8.59 41.46 18.55
C ALA A 222 -7.75 40.22 18.21
N ALA A 223 -8.04 39.10 18.87
CA ALA A 223 -7.55 37.80 18.47
C ALA A 223 -8.30 37.32 17.22
N VAL A 224 -7.57 36.77 16.25
CA VAL A 224 -8.13 36.24 15.00
C VAL A 224 -7.80 34.76 14.92
N ALA A 225 -8.82 33.90 14.80
CA ALA A 225 -8.63 32.48 14.52
C ALA A 225 -8.41 32.28 13.01
N VAL A 226 -7.29 31.65 12.65
CA VAL A 226 -6.97 31.22 11.28
C VAL A 226 -7.20 29.72 11.21
N ILE A 227 -8.16 29.31 10.38
CA ILE A 227 -8.48 27.90 10.13
C ILE A 227 -7.96 27.54 8.75
N THR A 228 -6.92 26.71 8.70
CA THR A 228 -6.30 26.25 7.46
C THR A 228 -6.86 24.89 7.09
N VAL A 229 -7.51 24.80 5.92
CA VAL A 229 -7.94 23.52 5.34
C VAL A 229 -6.83 23.05 4.40
N ALA A 230 -5.98 22.14 4.87
CA ALA A 230 -4.87 21.61 4.10
C ALA A 230 -5.34 20.59 3.04
N HIS A 231 -6.37 19.80 3.36
CA HIS A 231 -6.89 18.74 2.50
C HIS A 231 -8.40 18.58 2.64
N PHE A 232 -9.06 18.16 1.55
CA PHE A 232 -10.47 17.79 1.52
C PHE A 232 -10.61 16.26 1.56
N ASN A 233 -10.67 15.72 2.78
CA ASN A 233 -10.76 14.31 3.10
C ASN A 233 -12.09 14.01 3.82
N GLU A 234 -12.33 12.74 4.13
CA GLU A 234 -13.55 12.28 4.83
C GLU A 234 -13.79 13.00 6.17
N ASP A 235 -12.73 13.41 6.88
CA ASP A 235 -12.82 14.05 8.20
C ASP A 235 -12.90 15.58 8.18
N THR A 236 -12.72 16.23 7.01
CA THR A 236 -12.60 17.70 6.90
C THR A 236 -13.81 18.42 7.47
N SER A 237 -15.03 18.00 7.12
CA SER A 237 -16.27 18.65 7.59
C SER A 237 -16.39 18.60 9.11
N ALA A 238 -16.08 17.45 9.72
CA ALA A 238 -16.13 17.28 11.17
C ALA A 238 -15.06 18.12 11.88
N ARG A 239 -13.81 18.09 11.38
CA ARG A 239 -12.70 18.87 11.94
C ARG A 239 -12.90 20.37 11.77
N PHE A 240 -13.41 20.83 10.64
CA PHE A 240 -13.72 22.24 10.40
C PHE A 240 -14.78 22.74 11.39
N GLY A 241 -15.86 21.97 11.57
CA GLY A 241 -16.89 22.30 12.56
C GLY A 241 -16.34 22.34 13.99
N GLN A 242 -15.39 21.47 14.33
CA GLN A 242 -14.69 21.49 15.62
C GLN A 242 -13.81 22.74 15.76
N ALA A 243 -12.99 23.05 14.76
CA ALA A 243 -12.12 24.23 14.75
C ALA A 243 -12.91 25.54 14.91
N VAL A 244 -14.09 25.65 14.26
CA VAL A 244 -14.97 26.82 14.43
C VAL A 244 -15.51 26.91 15.86
N ARG A 245 -15.95 25.79 16.46
CA ARG A 245 -16.41 25.79 17.87
C ARG A 245 -15.31 26.19 18.83
N ASP A 246 -14.10 25.66 18.63
CA ASP A 246 -12.94 25.97 19.47
C ASP A 246 -12.53 27.44 19.33
N ALA A 247 -12.56 27.98 18.10
CA ALA A 247 -12.29 29.39 17.83
C ALA A 247 -13.31 30.35 18.47
N LEU A 248 -14.59 29.97 18.51
CA LEU A 248 -15.64 30.77 19.15
C LEU A 248 -15.60 30.70 20.69
N ALA A 249 -14.95 29.68 21.24
CA ALA A 249 -14.84 29.48 22.69
C ALA A 249 -13.57 30.08 23.30
N ALA A 250 -12.60 30.49 22.47
CA ALA A 250 -11.30 31.03 22.87
C ALA A 250 -11.31 32.57 23.00
#